data_AF-A0A938NT80-F1
#
_entry.id   AF-A0A938NT80-F1
#
_cell.length_a   1.000
_cell.length_b   1.000
_cell.length_c   1.000
_cell.angle_alpha   90.00
_cell.angle_beta   90.00
_cell.angle_gamma   90.00
#
_symmetry.space_group_name_H-M   'P 1'
#
loop_
_entity.id
_entity.type
_entity.pdbx_description
1 polymer ?
#
loop_
_entity_poly.entity_id
_entity_poly.type
_entity_poly.pdbx_seq_one_letter_code
_entity_poly.pdbx_strand_id
1 'polypeptide(L)' 'MPRVTIDITVEEIKKLLPHLSPEQILTLDHEIHEYLETHMMMSVAQTSFAEWEDEEEDIYNDV' A
#
# COMPACT_ATOMS: atom_id res chain seq x y z
N MET A 1 21.99 4.51 -6.81
CA MET A 1 21.65 5.72 -6.06
C MET A 1 21.46 5.34 -4.60
N PRO A 2 22.02 6.05 -3.61
CA PRO A 2 21.78 5.73 -2.21
C PRO A 2 20.28 5.93 -1.90
N ARG A 3 19.62 4.88 -1.38
CA ARG A 3 18.25 5.01 -0.86
C ARG A 3 18.35 5.80 0.44
N VAL A 4 17.82 7.02 0.44
CA VAL A 4 17.64 7.77 1.68
C VAL A 4 16.49 7.10 2.43
N THR A 5 16.81 6.30 3.43
CA THR A 5 15.82 5.78 4.38
C THR A 5 15.50 6.92 5.35
N ILE A 6 14.40 7.62 5.08
CA ILE A 6 13.90 8.64 5.98
C ILE A 6 13.09 7.91 7.05
N ASP A 7 13.63 7.87 8.28
CA ASP A 7 12.96 7.29 9.43
C ASP A 7 12.06 8.37 10.05
N ILE A 8 10.85 8.52 9.51
CA ILE A 8 9.82 9.44 10.02
C ILE A 8 8.78 8.62 10.79
N THR A 9 8.51 9.04 12.01
CA THR A 9 7.46 8.46 12.86
C THR A 9 6.11 9.13 12.61
N VAL A 10 5.02 8.40 12.89
CA VAL A 10 3.65 8.95 12.82
C VAL A 10 3.47 10.17 13.73
N GLU A 11 4.12 10.18 14.89
CA GLU A 11 4.06 11.33 15.82
C GLU A 11 4.74 12.58 15.27
N GLU A 12 5.79 12.43 14.47
CA GLU A 12 6.40 13.57 13.76
C GLU A 12 5.47 14.12 12.69
N ILE A 13 4.81 13.26 11.92
CA ILE A 13 3.80 13.68 10.93
C ILE A 13 2.68 14.46 11.62
N LYS A 14 2.15 13.95 12.75
CA LYS A 14 1.11 14.65 13.51
C LYS A 14 1.55 16.03 14.00
N LYS A 15 2.81 16.19 14.42
CA LYS A 15 3.37 17.49 14.83
C LYS A 15 3.53 18.46 13.67
N LEU A 16 3.65 17.96 12.44
CA LEU A 16 3.74 18.78 11.23
C LEU A 16 2.37 19.27 10.77
N LEU A 17 1.28 18.53 10.99
CA LEU A 17 -0.07 18.89 10.53
C LEU A 17 -0.51 20.33 10.87
N PRO A 18 -0.29 20.86 12.10
CA PRO A 18 -0.69 22.23 12.43
C PRO A 18 0.07 23.32 11.67
N HIS A 19 1.22 22.98 11.07
CA HIS A 19 2.08 23.90 10.33
C HIS A 19 1.78 23.89 8.83
N LEU A 20 0.90 23.00 8.37
CA LEU A 20 0.51 22.89 6.97
C LEU A 20 -0.72 23.77 6.69
N SER A 21 -0.80 24.30 5.47
CA SER A 21 -2.02 24.92 4.99
C SER A 21 -3.13 23.88 4.81
N PRO A 22 -4.41 24.28 4.82
CA PRO A 22 -5.51 23.37 4.50
C PRO A 22 -5.34 22.65 3.16
N GLU A 23 -4.85 23.35 2.13
CA GLU A 23 -4.57 22.75 0.81
C GLU A 23 -3.50 21.67 0.89
N GLN A 24 -2.41 21.92 1.62
CA GLN A 24 -1.34 20.94 1.81
C GLN A 24 -1.82 19.70 2.58
N ILE A 25 -2.72 19.89 3.55
CA ILE A 25 -3.33 18.78 4.29
C ILE A 25 -4.20 17.93 3.36
N LEU A 26 -5.00 18.57 2.50
CA LEU A 26 -5.84 17.87 1.52
C LEU A 26 -5.00 17.10 0.49
N THR A 27 -3.89 17.68 0.03
CA THR A 27 -2.96 16.97 -0.85
C THR A 27 -2.32 15.77 -0.15
N LEU A 28 -1.88 15.93 1.10
CA LEU A 28 -1.32 14.83 1.88
C LEU A 28 -2.33 13.70 2.09
N ASP A 29 -3.58 14.05 2.39
CA ASP A 29 -4.68 13.10 2.54
C ASP A 29 -4.91 12.29 1.26
N HIS A 30 -4.95 12.97 0.10
CA HIS A 30 -5.13 12.31 -1.19
C HIS A 30 -4.02 11.29 -1.49
N GLU A 31 -2.75 11.69 -1.31
CA GLU A 31 -1.58 10.82 -1.55
C GLU A 31 -1.58 9.59 -0.62
N ILE A 32 -1.97 9.77 0.64
CA ILE A 32 -2.10 8.65 1.59
C ILE A 32 -3.18 7.68 1.12
N HIS A 33 -4.33 8.17 0.66
CA HIS A 33 -5.41 7.33 0.16
C HIS A 33 -5.00 6.56 -1.10
N GLU A 34 -4.35 7.19 -2.07
CA GLU A 34 -3.88 6.51 -3.29
C GLU A 34 -2.86 5.41 -2.97
N TYR A 35 -1.94 5.66 -2.05
CA TYR A 35 -0.97 4.67 -1.60
C TYR A 35 -1.65 3.45 -0.96
N LEU A 36 -2.62 3.69 -0.06
CA LEU A 36 -3.36 2.62 0.61
C LEU A 36 -4.23 1.83 -0.37
N GLU A 37 -4.90 2.49 -1.30
CA GLU A 37 -5.69 1.84 -2.34
C GLU A 37 -4.82 0.94 -3.22
N THR A 38 -3.66 1.45 -3.66
CA THR A 38 -2.69 0.67 -4.44
C THR A 38 -2.22 -0.56 -3.66
N HIS A 39 -1.85 -0.39 -2.39
CA HIS A 39 -1.43 -1.51 -1.54
C HIS A 39 -2.53 -2.54 -1.33
N MET A 40 -3.78 -2.10 -1.16
CA MET A 40 -4.93 -2.98 -1.03
C MET A 40 -5.19 -3.76 -2.32
N MET A 41 -5.20 -3.10 -3.47
CA MET A 41 -5.35 -3.75 -4.78
C MET A 41 -4.24 -4.77 -5.04
N MET A 42 -2.99 -4.42 -4.72
CA MET A 42 -1.85 -5.35 -4.82
C MET A 42 -2.00 -6.56 -3.89
N SER A 43 -2.47 -6.35 -2.66
CA SER A 43 -2.68 -7.44 -1.70
C SER A 43 -3.80 -8.37 -2.16
N VAL A 44 -4.90 -7.83 -2.67
CA VAL A 44 -6.00 -8.61 -3.25
C VAL A 44 -5.51 -9.42 -4.46
N ALA A 45 -4.76 -8.78 -5.38
CA ALA A 45 -4.18 -9.48 -6.51
C ALA A 45 -3.26 -10.63 -6.06
N GLN A 46 -2.40 -10.38 -5.07
CA GLN A 46 -1.51 -11.40 -4.51
C GLN A 46 -2.27 -12.59 -3.93
N THR A 47 -3.34 -12.35 -3.17
CA THR A 47 -4.18 -13.44 -2.62
C THR A 47 -4.89 -14.21 -3.72
N SER A 48 -5.44 -13.53 -4.73
CA SER A 48 -6.10 -14.20 -5.85
C SER A 48 -5.14 -15.01 -6.73
N PHE A 49 -3.87 -14.61 -6.87
CA PHE A 49 -2.87 -15.44 -7.54
C PHE A 49 -2.47 -16.65 -6.69
N ALA A 50 -2.40 -16.52 -5.37
CA ALA A 50 -2.12 -17.64 -4.48
C ALA A 50 -3.24 -18.70 -4.49
N GLU A 51 -4.49 -18.29 -4.63
CA GLU A 51 -5.64 -19.22 -4.82
C GLU A 51 -5.59 -19.95 -6.17
N TRP A 52 -5.01 -19.35 -7.21
CA TRP A 52 -4.81 -19.98 -8.52
C TRP A 52 -3.62 -20.95 -8.55
N GLU A 53 -2.66 -20.81 -7.63
CA GLU A 53 -1.51 -21.70 -7.46
C GLU A 53 -1.81 -22.87 -6.49
N ASP A 54 -3.06 -23.03 -6.04
CA ASP A 54 -3.46 -24.16 -5.20
C ASP A 54 -3.42 -25.48 -6.00
N GLU A 55 -2.55 -26.41 -5.57
CA GLU A 55 -2.38 -27.73 -6.18
C GLU A 55 -3.68 -28.57 -6.15
N GLU A 56 -4.64 -28.28 -5.25
CA GLU A 56 -5.95 -28.96 -5.21
C GLU A 56 -6.91 -28.53 -6.34
N GLU A 57 -6.67 -27.41 -7.03
CA GLU A 57 -7.43 -26.99 -8.21
C GLU A 57 -6.79 -27.43 -9.54
N ASP A 58 -5.71 -28.23 -9.52
CA ASP A 58 -5.09 -28.77 -10.73
C ASP A 58 -5.87 -29.98 -11.28
N ILE A 59 -7.06 -29.70 -11.81
CA ILE A 59 -7.94 -30.65 -12.51
C ILE A 59 -7.34 -31.22 -13.81
N TYR A 60 -6.09 -30.86 -14.16
CA TYR A 60 -5.39 -31.36 -15.34
C TYR A 60 -4.27 -32.38 -15.02
N ASN A 61 -4.02 -32.71 -13.75
CA ASN A 61 -3.01 -33.71 -13.35
C ASN A 61 -3.46 -35.18 -13.46
N ASP A 62 -4.69 -35.46 -13.90
CA ASP A 62 -5.22 -36.82 -14.09
C ASP A 62 -5.21 -37.28 -15.58
N VAL A 63 -4.06 -37.18 -16.28
CA VAL A 63 -3.83 -37.85 -17.59
C VAL A 63 -2.44 -38.49 -17.68
#